data_AF-A0A7K9L1Y1-F1
#
_entry.id   AF-A0A7K9L1Y1-F1
#
_cell.length_a   1.000
_cell.length_b   1.000
_cell.length_c   1.000
_cell.angle_alpha   90.00
_cell.angle_beta   90.00
_cell.angle_gamma   90.00
#
_symmetry.space_group_name_H-M   'P 1'
#
loop_
_entity.id
_entity.type
_entity.pdbx_description
1 polymer ?
#
loop_
_entity_poly.entity_id
_entity_poly.type
_entity_poly.pdbx_seq_one_letter_code
_entity_poly.pdbx_strand_id
1 'polypeptide(L)'
;TSPNSTQRFFHTEVQICFRCCHINILQLLGFSVETGLHCLIYPYLPNGSLQNKLQCHDDSAPLTWEMRISISIGVVRAVEYLHNFGILHGNIKSSNVLLDENFTPKLGHSGLRLHSSEKKSEYAMMKTKVLQASLTYLPEDFVRHGQLTVKVDMFSCGVVLAEILTGIKALDEDRHPIYLKDMIADEIQTAKESSHSKVKNLEKLAAKQICCKYLDRKAGHLLEEVAVDFASAICLCLKKKNLNIAEVLEIMEMAENKLKEHYICGSSTSGFSMNTPEETDDETASLSVDVPSAVGTVSHGILQKNPQRTAAQATCPQENTDLDSSCAPQAIARETSWNIQINDQKKKLMENILLYEEDKLNSSELFES
;
A
#
# COMPACT_ATOMS: atom_id res chain seq x y z
N THR A 1 3.42 29.11 -11.15
CA THR A 1 2.68 29.11 -9.86
C THR A 1 2.81 30.48 -9.24
N SER A 2 1.76 31.05 -8.62
CA SER A 2 1.89 32.37 -7.98
C SER A 2 2.69 32.23 -6.67
N PRO A 3 3.43 33.25 -6.22
CA PRO A 3 4.20 33.21 -4.96
C PRO A 3 3.35 32.77 -3.75
N ASN A 4 2.09 33.21 -3.71
CA ASN A 4 1.13 32.86 -2.65
C ASN A 4 0.72 31.38 -2.67
N SER A 5 0.77 30.70 -3.82
CA SER A 5 0.41 29.28 -3.90
C SER A 5 1.49 28.35 -3.34
N THR A 6 2.77 28.68 -3.54
CA THR A 6 3.91 27.90 -3.03
C THR A 6 4.00 27.98 -1.51
N GLN A 7 3.83 29.17 -0.94
CA GLN A 7 3.88 29.36 0.52
C GLN A 7 2.72 28.65 1.23
N ARG A 8 1.51 28.66 0.65
CA ARG A 8 0.37 27.91 1.18
C ARG A 8 0.57 26.41 1.12
N PHE A 9 1.10 25.90 0.01
CA PHE A 9 1.44 24.48 -0.13
C PHE A 9 2.46 24.06 0.94
N PHE A 10 3.54 24.82 1.08
CA PHE A 10 4.57 24.57 2.09
C PHE A 10 4.00 24.51 3.51
N HIS A 11 3.27 25.55 3.93
CA HIS A 11 2.69 25.58 5.27
C HIS A 11 1.70 24.43 5.50
N THR A 12 0.95 24.04 4.47
CA THR A 12 0.00 22.93 4.54
C THR A 12 0.70 21.59 4.69
N GLU A 13 1.73 21.35 3.87
CA GLU A 13 2.51 20.11 3.90
C GLU A 13 3.19 19.94 5.26
N VAL A 14 3.81 21.02 5.78
CA VAL A 14 4.37 21.04 7.13
C VAL A 14 3.33 20.66 8.18
N GLN A 15 2.14 21.28 8.14
CA GLN A 15 1.06 20.98 9.11
C GLN A 15 0.53 19.55 9.02
N ILE A 16 0.48 18.96 7.82
CA ILE A 16 0.03 17.56 7.64
C ILE A 16 1.12 16.61 8.14
N CYS A 17 2.37 16.79 7.72
CA CYS A 17 3.47 15.92 8.12
C CYS A 17 3.77 15.96 9.62
N PHE A 18 3.50 17.07 10.31
CA PHE A 18 3.61 17.12 11.78
C PHE A 18 2.50 16.35 12.50
N ARG A 19 1.33 16.19 11.88
CA ARG A 19 0.16 15.55 12.51
C ARG A 19 0.00 14.08 12.12
N CYS A 20 0.72 13.63 11.09
CA CYS A 20 0.60 12.30 10.55
C CYS A 20 1.92 11.54 10.70
N CYS A 21 1.92 10.51 11.54
CA CYS A 21 3.03 9.57 11.69
C CYS A 21 2.52 8.17 11.37
N HIS A 22 2.81 7.69 10.16
CA HIS A 22 2.37 6.38 9.70
C HIS A 22 3.45 5.75 8.82
N ILE A 23 3.61 4.42 8.88
CA ILE A 23 4.65 3.69 8.14
C ILE A 23 4.54 3.89 6.63
N ASN A 24 3.34 4.16 6.11
CA ASN A 24 3.09 4.40 4.69
C ASN A 24 2.91 5.88 4.30
N ILE A 25 3.23 6.81 5.19
CA ILE A 25 3.21 8.25 4.89
C ILE A 25 4.66 8.76 4.89
N LEU A 26 5.00 9.62 3.93
CA LEU A 26 6.32 10.23 3.86
C LEU A 26 6.52 11.19 5.04
N GLN A 27 7.47 10.85 5.92
CA GLN A 27 7.79 11.65 7.09
C GLN A 27 8.66 12.85 6.72
N LEU A 28 8.23 14.05 7.09
CA LEU A 28 9.05 15.25 7.03
C LEU A 28 10.09 15.22 8.16
N LEU A 29 11.37 15.38 7.81
CA LEU A 29 12.48 15.47 8.77
C LEU A 29 12.68 16.92 9.25
N GLY A 30 12.43 17.88 8.36
CA GLY A 30 12.60 19.30 8.65
C GLY A 30 12.19 20.17 7.49
N PHE A 31 12.26 21.48 7.68
CA PHE A 31 12.00 22.46 6.64
C PHE A 31 12.92 23.66 6.81
N SER A 32 13.19 24.38 5.73
CA SER A 32 13.91 25.65 5.74
C SER A 32 13.13 26.71 4.99
N VAL A 33 13.12 27.93 5.53
CA VAL A 33 12.53 29.12 4.90
C VAL A 33 13.57 30.23 4.93
N GLU A 34 14.23 30.47 3.80
CA GLU A 34 15.28 31.47 3.69
C GLU A 34 15.10 32.27 2.40
N THR A 35 15.13 33.62 2.49
CA THR A 35 15.08 34.54 1.34
C THR A 35 14.00 34.27 0.27
N GLY A 36 12.87 33.68 0.67
CA GLY A 36 11.74 33.32 -0.23
C GLY A 36 11.82 31.90 -0.80
N LEU A 37 12.90 31.17 -0.55
CA LEU A 37 13.02 29.74 -0.81
C LEU A 37 12.37 28.95 0.32
N HIS A 38 11.55 27.97 -0.07
CA HIS A 38 10.83 27.07 0.84
C HIS A 38 11.30 25.66 0.56
N CYS A 39 12.06 25.06 1.47
CA CYS A 39 12.65 23.74 1.31
C CYS A 39 12.06 22.76 2.33
N LEU A 40 11.72 21.56 1.87
CA LEU A 40 11.23 20.46 2.70
C LEU A 40 12.28 19.35 2.67
N ILE A 41 12.63 18.85 3.85
CA ILE A 41 13.68 17.84 4.03
C ILE A 41 13.01 16.51 4.36
N TYR A 42 13.27 15.51 3.52
CA TYR A 42 12.71 14.17 3.63
C TYR A 42 13.83 13.12 3.68
N PRO A 43 13.57 11.91 4.22
CA PRO A 43 14.52 10.82 4.06
C PRO A 43 14.70 10.49 2.57
N TYR A 44 15.94 10.20 2.18
CA TYR A 44 16.21 9.71 0.83
C TYR A 44 15.65 8.30 0.65
N LEU A 45 14.90 8.08 -0.44
CA LEU A 45 14.23 6.83 -0.75
C LEU A 45 14.87 6.20 -2.00
N PRO A 46 15.76 5.19 -1.84
CA PRO A 46 16.65 4.74 -2.90
C PRO A 46 15.92 4.06 -4.07
N ASN A 47 14.74 3.50 -3.83
CA ASN A 47 13.94 2.88 -4.88
C ASN A 47 13.07 3.88 -5.66
N GLY A 48 13.16 5.18 -5.35
CA GLY A 48 12.51 6.25 -6.10
C GLY A 48 10.98 6.16 -6.06
N SER A 49 10.34 6.63 -7.14
CA SER A 49 8.87 6.60 -7.26
C SER A 49 8.36 5.27 -7.82
N LEU A 50 7.16 4.88 -7.40
CA LEU A 50 6.44 3.74 -7.94
C LEU A 50 6.25 3.87 -9.47
N GLN A 51 5.99 5.09 -9.96
CA GLN A 51 5.91 5.36 -11.39
C GLN A 51 7.17 4.90 -12.14
N ASN A 52 8.35 5.27 -11.64
CA ASN A 52 9.61 4.91 -12.29
C ASN A 52 9.87 3.40 -12.22
N LYS A 53 9.56 2.77 -11.07
CA LYS A 53 9.73 1.32 -10.90
C LYS A 53 8.80 0.48 -11.77
N LEU A 54 7.55 0.89 -11.99
CA LEU A 54 6.64 0.19 -12.90
C LEU A 54 7.09 0.26 -14.37
N GLN A 55 7.77 1.34 -14.74
CA GLN A 55 8.29 1.57 -16.08
C GLN A 55 9.71 1.03 -16.31
N CYS A 56 10.35 0.45 -15.29
CA CYS A 56 11.74 -0.05 -15.35
C CYS A 56 12.73 0.99 -15.91
N HIS A 57 12.55 2.28 -15.56
CA HIS A 57 13.30 3.40 -16.16
C HIS A 57 14.80 3.40 -15.80
N ASP A 58 15.19 2.65 -14.76
CA ASP A 58 16.55 2.57 -14.21
C ASP A 58 17.22 1.22 -14.50
N ASP A 59 16.77 0.50 -15.54
CA ASP A 59 17.16 -0.89 -15.84
C ASP A 59 16.96 -1.86 -14.66
N SER A 60 16.18 -1.48 -13.65
CA SER A 60 15.91 -2.34 -12.50
C SER A 60 14.94 -3.45 -12.85
N ALA A 61 15.09 -4.57 -12.14
CA ALA A 61 14.20 -5.70 -12.25
C ALA A 61 12.73 -5.27 -12.00
N PRO A 62 11.77 -5.79 -12.78
CA PRO A 62 10.35 -5.52 -12.53
C PRO A 62 9.95 -5.89 -11.10
N LEU A 63 9.05 -5.10 -10.51
CA LEU A 63 8.44 -5.43 -9.22
C LEU A 63 7.70 -6.77 -9.33
N THR A 64 7.99 -7.69 -8.41
CA THR A 64 7.29 -8.99 -8.30
C THR A 64 5.84 -8.78 -7.85
N TRP A 65 4.99 -9.79 -8.04
CA TRP A 65 3.61 -9.73 -7.57
C TRP A 65 3.46 -9.54 -6.06
N GLU A 66 4.35 -10.16 -5.28
CA GLU A 66 4.40 -9.98 -3.83
C GLU A 66 4.65 -8.52 -3.45
N MET A 67 5.66 -7.89 -4.07
CA MET A 67 5.96 -6.47 -3.87
C MET A 67 4.80 -5.59 -4.31
N ARG A 68 4.19 -5.86 -5.46
CA ARG A 68 3.06 -5.10 -6.00
C ARG A 68 1.85 -5.13 -5.07
N ILE A 69 1.52 -6.29 -4.50
CA ILE A 69 0.41 -6.43 -3.55
C ILE A 69 0.73 -5.72 -2.23
N SER A 70 1.94 -5.91 -1.68
CA SER A 70 2.38 -5.22 -0.47
C SER A 70 2.35 -3.69 -0.61
N ILE A 71 2.87 -3.17 -1.74
CA ILE A 71 2.81 -1.74 -2.08
C ILE A 71 1.36 -1.26 -2.15
N SER A 72 0.48 -2.03 -2.81
CA SER A 72 -0.93 -1.68 -2.95
C SER A 72 -1.63 -1.56 -1.60
N ILE A 73 -1.44 -2.53 -0.71
CA ILE A 73 -1.97 -2.50 0.66
C ILE A 73 -1.44 -1.29 1.42
N GLY A 74 -0.14 -1.03 1.34
CA GLY A 74 0.47 0.12 2.01
C GLY A 74 -0.07 1.47 1.53
N VAL A 75 -0.33 1.62 0.22
CA VAL A 75 -0.97 2.83 -0.33
C VAL A 75 -2.38 3.00 0.21
N VAL A 76 -3.20 1.94 0.22
CA VAL A 76 -4.58 2.02 0.74
C VAL A 76 -4.57 2.33 2.25
N ARG A 77 -3.66 1.73 3.04
CA ARG A 77 -3.49 2.04 4.47
C ARG A 77 -3.09 3.49 4.71
N ALA A 78 -2.22 4.06 3.87
CA ALA A 78 -1.86 5.48 3.97
C ALA A 78 -3.09 6.38 3.78
N VAL A 79 -3.93 6.07 2.79
CA VAL A 79 -5.16 6.83 2.51
C VAL A 79 -6.17 6.67 3.64
N GLU A 80 -6.39 5.44 4.12
CA GLU A 80 -7.26 5.17 5.26
C GLU A 80 -6.82 5.95 6.50
N TYR A 81 -5.53 5.92 6.83
CA TYR A 81 -4.96 6.68 7.93
C TYR A 81 -5.29 8.16 7.80
N LEU A 82 -5.01 8.79 6.66
CA LEU A 82 -5.33 10.21 6.43
C LEU A 82 -6.82 10.50 6.62
N HIS A 83 -7.69 9.65 6.07
CA HIS A 83 -9.15 9.83 6.16
C HIS A 83 -9.66 9.71 7.60
N ASN A 84 -9.08 8.82 8.41
CA ASN A 84 -9.40 8.71 9.84
C ASN A 84 -9.04 9.98 10.63
N PHE A 85 -8.05 10.76 10.17
CA PHE A 85 -7.72 12.07 10.72
C PHE A 85 -8.49 13.24 10.07
N GLY A 86 -9.48 12.95 9.20
CA GLY A 86 -10.24 13.97 8.47
C GLY A 86 -9.41 14.72 7.43
N ILE A 87 -8.33 14.11 6.94
CA ILE A 87 -7.42 14.69 5.96
C ILE A 87 -7.69 14.05 4.61
N LEU A 88 -8.01 14.88 3.61
CA LEU A 88 -8.07 14.47 2.21
C LEU A 88 -6.73 14.79 1.55
N HIS A 89 -6.16 13.82 0.83
CA HIS A 89 -4.85 13.96 0.21
C HIS A 89 -4.89 14.83 -1.04
N GLY A 90 -5.87 14.59 -1.94
CA GLY A 90 -6.13 15.40 -3.14
C GLY A 90 -5.08 15.33 -4.25
N ASN A 91 -4.07 14.47 -4.14
CA ASN A 91 -2.96 14.38 -5.08
C ASN A 91 -2.32 12.98 -5.10
N ILE A 92 -3.16 11.95 -5.06
CA ILE A 92 -2.71 10.55 -5.08
C ILE A 92 -2.38 10.18 -6.53
N LYS A 93 -1.13 9.80 -6.79
CA LYS A 93 -0.61 9.37 -8.09
C LYS A 93 0.66 8.55 -7.89
N SER A 94 1.03 7.69 -8.83
CA SER A 94 2.20 6.81 -8.71
C SER A 94 3.54 7.56 -8.59
N SER A 95 3.64 8.81 -9.07
CA SER A 95 4.84 9.65 -8.86
C SER A 95 5.00 10.14 -7.42
N ASN A 96 3.91 10.16 -6.64
CA ASN A 96 3.91 10.60 -5.24
C ASN A 96 3.98 9.43 -4.25
N VAL A 97 3.97 8.19 -4.75
CA VAL A 97 4.24 6.99 -3.95
C VAL A 97 5.71 6.69 -4.11
N LEU A 98 6.49 6.97 -3.07
CA LEU A 98 7.92 6.69 -3.04
C LEU A 98 8.18 5.35 -2.34
N LEU A 99 9.32 4.72 -2.62
CA LEU A 99 9.65 3.39 -2.13
C LEU A 99 10.95 3.44 -1.31
N ASP A 100 10.90 3.01 -0.06
CA ASP A 100 12.11 2.86 0.76
C ASP A 100 12.96 1.65 0.33
N GLU A 101 14.07 1.42 1.03
CA GLU A 101 15.00 0.31 0.76
C GLU A 101 14.34 -1.08 0.72
N ASN A 102 13.25 -1.26 1.47
CA ASN A 102 12.49 -2.51 1.58
C ASN A 102 11.26 -2.50 0.66
N PHE A 103 11.17 -1.56 -0.28
CA PHE A 103 10.01 -1.34 -1.14
C PHE A 103 8.71 -1.03 -0.38
N THR A 104 8.81 -0.53 0.86
CA THR A 104 7.63 -0.06 1.59
C THR A 104 7.18 1.27 0.99
N PRO A 105 5.90 1.41 0.60
CA PRO A 105 5.41 2.63 0.00
C PRO A 105 5.30 3.74 1.05
N LYS A 106 5.75 4.94 0.68
CA LYS A 106 5.59 6.20 1.41
C LYS A 106 4.80 7.17 0.51
N LEU A 107 3.54 7.40 0.86
CA LEU A 107 2.70 8.38 0.20
C LEU A 107 3.09 9.78 0.67
N GLY A 108 3.50 10.65 -0.26
CA GLY A 108 3.88 12.03 0.04
C GLY A 108 3.15 13.08 -0.78
N HIS A 109 3.41 14.35 -0.49
CA HIS A 109 3.03 15.52 -1.30
C HIS A 109 1.50 15.75 -1.40
N SER A 110 0.87 16.20 -0.31
CA SER A 110 -0.54 16.65 -0.32
C SER A 110 -0.66 17.98 -1.06
N GLY A 111 -0.67 17.89 -2.39
CA GLY A 111 -0.62 19.03 -3.32
C GLY A 111 -1.85 19.93 -3.34
N LEU A 112 -2.98 19.50 -2.78
CA LEU A 112 -4.25 20.21 -2.95
C LEU A 112 -5.10 20.13 -1.66
N ARG A 113 -5.17 21.25 -0.94
CA ARG A 113 -6.38 21.55 -0.16
C ARG A 113 -7.16 22.65 -0.85
N LEU A 114 -8.21 22.26 -1.56
CA LEU A 114 -9.37 23.13 -1.74
C LEU A 114 -10.12 23.06 -0.41
N HIS A 115 -10.15 24.14 0.36
CA HIS A 115 -10.85 24.16 1.63
C HIS A 115 -12.32 23.76 1.43
N SER A 116 -12.75 22.72 2.16
CA SER A 116 -14.15 22.46 2.43
C SER A 116 -14.64 23.49 3.45
N SER A 117 -15.03 24.66 2.96
CA SER A 117 -16.19 25.44 3.44
C SER A 117 -16.05 26.87 2.89
N GLU A 118 -17.12 27.33 2.22
CA GLU A 118 -17.42 28.74 1.96
C GLU A 118 -16.35 29.58 1.23
N LYS A 119 -16.22 29.38 -0.09
CA LYS A 119 -16.17 30.47 -1.09
C LYS A 119 -16.06 29.90 -2.51
N LYS A 120 -17.05 30.24 -3.34
CA LYS A 120 -17.14 29.88 -4.77
C LYS A 120 -16.03 30.47 -5.66
N SER A 121 -14.98 31.11 -5.12
CA SER A 121 -14.09 31.99 -5.91
C SER A 121 -12.67 31.47 -6.17
N GLU A 122 -12.23 30.33 -5.63
CA GLU A 122 -10.92 29.74 -6.02
C GLU A 122 -11.01 28.81 -7.25
N TYR A 123 -12.21 28.64 -7.81
CA TYR A 123 -12.47 27.80 -8.98
C TYR A 123 -11.84 28.32 -10.29
N ALA A 124 -11.47 29.60 -10.35
CA ALA A 124 -11.15 30.28 -11.61
C ALA A 124 -9.64 30.49 -11.87
N MET A 125 -8.73 30.05 -11.00
CA MET A 125 -7.31 30.44 -11.10
C MET A 125 -6.30 29.30 -11.04
N MET A 126 -6.59 28.18 -11.71
CA MET A 126 -5.60 27.13 -11.95
C MET A 126 -5.40 26.91 -13.46
N LYS A 127 -4.59 27.78 -14.08
CA LYS A 127 -4.22 27.68 -15.50
C LYS A 127 -3.28 26.50 -15.75
N THR A 128 -3.74 25.59 -16.61
CA THR A 128 -3.03 24.80 -17.65
C THR A 128 -1.71 24.07 -17.31
N LYS A 129 -1.61 22.80 -17.71
CA LYS A 129 -0.68 21.70 -17.29
C LYS A 129 -1.01 21.01 -15.97
N VAL A 130 -1.25 21.74 -14.88
CA VAL A 130 -1.62 21.11 -13.59
C VAL A 130 -3.00 20.46 -13.67
N LEU A 131 -3.95 21.08 -14.38
CA LEU A 131 -5.26 20.47 -14.69
C LEU A 131 -5.11 19.17 -15.49
N GLN A 132 -4.24 19.12 -16.49
CA GLN A 132 -4.08 17.95 -17.37
C GLN A 132 -3.47 16.75 -16.64
N ALA A 133 -2.46 16.98 -15.79
CA ALA A 133 -1.92 15.96 -14.89
C ALA A 133 -2.91 15.55 -13.77
N SER A 134 -3.81 16.46 -13.39
CA SER A 134 -4.89 16.19 -12.43
C SER A 134 -6.02 15.36 -13.07
N LEU A 135 -6.34 15.55 -14.35
CA LEU A 135 -7.36 14.73 -15.04
C LEU A 135 -7.03 13.23 -15.02
N THR A 136 -5.76 12.87 -15.05
CA THR A 136 -5.32 11.48 -15.17
C THR A 136 -5.79 10.58 -14.03
N TYR A 137 -5.80 11.10 -12.80
CA TYR A 137 -6.13 10.32 -11.60
C TYR A 137 -7.48 10.70 -10.98
N LEU A 138 -8.18 11.70 -11.52
CA LEU A 138 -9.40 12.24 -10.91
C LEU A 138 -10.67 11.77 -11.63
N PRO A 139 -11.79 11.58 -10.89
CA PRO A 139 -13.07 11.24 -11.47
C PRO A 139 -13.68 12.44 -12.21
N GLU A 140 -14.41 12.20 -13.30
CA GLU A 140 -15.02 13.26 -14.13
C GLU A 140 -15.93 14.21 -13.33
N ASP A 141 -16.66 13.68 -12.34
CA ASP A 141 -17.55 14.50 -11.52
C ASP A 141 -16.77 15.50 -10.65
N PHE A 142 -15.55 15.15 -10.22
CA PHE A 142 -14.64 16.10 -9.56
C PHE A 142 -14.13 17.15 -10.54
N VAL A 143 -13.78 16.75 -11.76
CA VAL A 143 -13.34 17.69 -12.80
C VAL A 143 -14.43 18.73 -13.09
N ARG A 144 -15.70 18.32 -13.01
CA ARG A 144 -16.86 19.19 -13.27
C ARG A 144 -17.23 20.09 -12.09
N HIS A 145 -17.19 19.59 -10.86
CA HIS A 145 -17.72 20.30 -9.67
C HIS A 145 -16.65 20.72 -8.65
N GLY A 146 -15.42 20.22 -8.77
CA GLY A 146 -14.23 20.59 -7.98
C GLY A 146 -14.32 20.27 -6.49
N GLN A 147 -15.23 19.41 -6.07
CA GLN A 147 -15.41 19.09 -4.65
C GLN A 147 -14.55 17.90 -4.22
N LEU A 148 -13.51 18.16 -3.43
CA LEU A 148 -12.63 17.13 -2.91
C LEU A 148 -13.37 16.32 -1.83
N THR A 149 -13.36 15.00 -1.95
CA THR A 149 -14.01 14.08 -1.00
C THR A 149 -13.18 12.81 -0.83
N VAL A 150 -13.49 12.02 0.20
CA VAL A 150 -12.93 10.66 0.40
C VAL A 150 -13.04 9.80 -0.87
N LYS A 151 -14.14 9.94 -1.62
CA LYS A 151 -14.37 9.20 -2.87
C LYS A 151 -13.40 9.59 -3.97
N VAL A 152 -12.97 10.86 -4.01
CA VAL A 152 -12.02 11.35 -5.01
C VAL A 152 -10.64 10.76 -4.75
N ASP A 153 -10.19 10.78 -3.50
CA ASP A 153 -8.92 10.16 -3.10
C ASP A 153 -8.91 8.66 -3.41
N MET A 154 -10.01 7.96 -3.09
CA MET A 154 -10.10 6.53 -3.36
C MET A 154 -10.21 6.20 -4.85
N PHE A 155 -10.84 7.05 -5.65
CA PHE A 155 -10.80 6.91 -7.10
C PHE A 155 -9.36 7.04 -7.62
N SER A 156 -8.62 8.06 -7.16
CA SER A 156 -7.19 8.24 -7.51
C SER A 156 -6.33 7.08 -7.03
N CYS A 157 -6.58 6.55 -5.83
CA CYS A 157 -5.97 5.32 -5.32
C CYS A 157 -6.27 4.14 -6.26
N GLY A 158 -7.51 3.98 -6.71
CA GLY A 158 -7.90 2.94 -7.68
C GLY A 158 -7.15 3.03 -9.00
N VAL A 159 -6.87 4.23 -9.50
CA VAL A 159 -6.03 4.42 -10.69
C VAL A 159 -4.58 3.97 -10.43
N VAL A 160 -4.01 4.29 -9.27
CA VAL A 160 -2.67 3.81 -8.88
C VAL A 160 -2.64 2.29 -8.76
N LEU A 161 -3.66 1.67 -8.15
CA LEU A 161 -3.78 0.22 -8.09
C LEU A 161 -3.87 -0.41 -9.49
N ALA A 162 -4.58 0.23 -10.42
CA ALA A 162 -4.64 -0.23 -11.81
C ALA A 162 -3.28 -0.13 -12.51
N GLU A 163 -2.49 0.93 -12.28
CA GLU A 163 -1.11 1.02 -12.79
C GLU A 163 -0.25 -0.12 -12.24
N ILE A 164 -0.41 -0.47 -10.96
CA ILE A 164 0.33 -1.58 -10.33
C ILE A 164 -0.05 -2.93 -10.94
N LEU A 165 -1.35 -3.20 -11.15
CA LEU A 165 -1.82 -4.46 -11.74
C LEU A 165 -1.39 -4.60 -13.21
N THR A 166 -1.45 -3.51 -13.97
CA THR A 166 -1.29 -3.57 -15.43
C THR A 166 0.10 -3.20 -15.93
N GLY A 167 0.88 -2.48 -15.13
CA GLY A 167 2.14 -1.87 -15.57
C GLY A 167 1.96 -0.76 -16.62
N ILE A 168 0.71 -0.41 -16.95
CA ILE A 168 0.37 0.61 -17.95
C ILE A 168 0.38 1.98 -17.29
N LYS A 169 0.92 3.00 -17.99
CA LYS A 169 0.90 4.39 -17.52
C LYS A 169 -0.52 4.92 -17.44
N ALA A 170 -0.84 5.65 -16.37
CA ALA A 170 -2.17 6.25 -16.23
C ALA A 170 -2.53 7.22 -17.37
N LEU A 171 -1.53 7.91 -17.95
CA LEU A 171 -1.64 8.75 -19.15
C LEU A 171 -0.67 8.23 -20.22
N ASP A 172 -1.18 7.97 -21.41
CA ASP A 172 -0.40 7.55 -22.57
C ASP A 172 -0.99 8.19 -23.84
N GLU A 173 -0.30 9.17 -24.41
CA GLU A 173 -0.79 9.95 -25.57
C GLU A 173 -0.83 9.13 -26.86
N ASP A 174 -0.06 8.04 -26.93
CA ASP A 174 0.02 7.17 -28.09
C ASP A 174 -1.02 6.03 -28.07
N ARG A 175 -1.87 5.98 -27.02
CA ARG A 175 -2.88 4.94 -26.80
C ARG A 175 -4.31 5.49 -26.93
N HIS A 176 -5.25 4.63 -27.33
CA HIS A 176 -6.68 4.89 -27.24
C HIS A 176 -7.42 3.80 -26.45
N PRO A 177 -8.20 4.12 -25.39
CA PRO A 177 -8.30 5.42 -24.72
C PRO A 177 -6.96 5.97 -24.23
N ILE A 178 -6.81 7.28 -24.03
CA ILE A 178 -5.55 7.91 -23.57
C ILE A 178 -5.32 7.65 -22.07
N TYR A 179 -6.40 7.57 -21.29
CA TYR A 179 -6.34 7.37 -19.84
C TYR A 179 -6.56 5.91 -19.48
N LEU A 180 -5.78 5.40 -18.51
CA LEU A 180 -5.97 4.04 -18.00
C LEU A 180 -7.33 3.87 -17.32
N LYS A 181 -7.78 4.88 -16.56
CA LYS A 181 -9.07 4.86 -15.86
C LYS A 181 -10.25 4.61 -16.82
N ASP A 182 -10.15 5.10 -18.06
CA ASP A 182 -11.20 4.95 -19.06
C ASP A 182 -11.19 3.53 -19.65
N MET A 183 -10.02 2.93 -19.89
CA MET A 183 -9.92 1.52 -20.27
C MET A 183 -10.59 0.60 -19.25
N ILE A 184 -10.29 0.82 -17.96
CA ILE A 184 -10.86 0.02 -16.89
C ILE A 184 -12.37 0.27 -16.77
N ALA A 185 -12.82 1.51 -16.94
CA ALA A 185 -14.23 1.86 -16.94
C ALA A 185 -15.00 1.19 -18.08
N ASP A 186 -14.42 1.11 -19.28
CA ASP A 186 -15.01 0.45 -20.45
C ASP A 186 -15.20 -1.05 -20.22
N GLU A 187 -14.23 -1.74 -19.61
CA GLU A 187 -14.38 -3.15 -19.23
C GLU A 187 -15.47 -3.34 -18.17
N ILE A 188 -15.50 -2.47 -17.14
CA ILE A 188 -16.55 -2.50 -16.12
C ILE A 188 -17.94 -2.28 -16.74
N GLN A 189 -18.04 -1.42 -17.75
CA GLN A 189 -19.30 -1.15 -18.44
C GLN A 189 -19.71 -2.32 -19.35
N THR A 190 -18.78 -2.90 -20.10
CA THR A 190 -19.01 -4.07 -20.95
C THR A 190 -19.47 -5.28 -20.13
N ALA A 191 -18.90 -5.49 -18.96
CA ALA A 191 -19.33 -6.54 -18.02
C ALA A 191 -20.76 -6.34 -17.50
N LYS A 192 -21.21 -5.08 -17.35
CA LYS A 192 -22.59 -4.77 -16.95
C LYS A 192 -23.59 -5.03 -18.06
N GLU A 193 -23.25 -4.68 -19.29
CA GLU A 193 -24.13 -4.84 -20.45
C GLU A 193 -24.31 -6.31 -20.86
N SER A 194 -23.26 -7.12 -20.70
CA SER A 194 -23.32 -8.57 -20.98
C SER A 194 -24.12 -9.38 -19.95
N SER A 195 -24.41 -8.82 -18.76
CA SER A 195 -25.17 -9.50 -17.71
C SER A 195 -26.63 -9.03 -17.66
N HIS A 196 -27.53 -9.72 -18.37
CA HIS A 196 -28.98 -9.46 -18.36
C HIS A 196 -29.73 -9.86 -17.07
N SER A 197 -29.04 -10.11 -15.94
CA SER A 197 -29.69 -10.49 -14.67
C SER A 197 -29.04 -9.86 -13.44
N LYS A 198 -29.83 -9.71 -12.35
CA LYS A 198 -29.47 -9.10 -11.06
C LYS A 198 -28.42 -9.91 -10.28
N VAL A 199 -27.24 -10.16 -10.85
CA VAL A 199 -26.21 -10.97 -10.22
C VAL A 199 -25.31 -10.09 -9.35
N LYS A 200 -25.10 -10.52 -8.10
CA LYS A 200 -24.17 -9.94 -7.11
C LYS A 200 -22.68 -9.96 -7.52
N ASN A 201 -22.32 -10.39 -8.73
CA ASN A 201 -20.94 -10.71 -9.15
C ASN A 201 -20.44 -9.92 -10.39
N LEU A 202 -21.06 -8.79 -10.74
CA LEU A 202 -20.64 -7.97 -11.89
C LEU A 202 -19.17 -7.52 -11.80
N GLU A 203 -18.72 -7.19 -10.59
CA GLU A 203 -17.33 -6.78 -10.34
C GLU A 203 -16.35 -7.91 -10.57
N LYS A 204 -16.71 -9.12 -10.15
CA LYS A 204 -15.87 -10.29 -10.35
C LYS A 204 -15.74 -10.64 -11.83
N LEU A 205 -16.79 -10.41 -12.62
CA LEU A 205 -16.76 -10.56 -14.08
C LEU A 205 -15.85 -9.52 -14.74
N ALA A 206 -16.01 -8.24 -14.38
CA ALA A 206 -15.14 -7.17 -14.88
C ALA A 206 -13.67 -7.42 -14.47
N ALA A 207 -13.44 -7.82 -13.23
CA ALA A 207 -12.12 -8.16 -12.70
C ALA A 207 -11.45 -9.28 -13.52
N LYS A 208 -12.17 -10.36 -13.83
CA LYS A 208 -11.67 -11.42 -14.73
C LYS A 208 -11.29 -10.88 -16.10
N GLN A 209 -12.14 -10.04 -16.71
CA GLN A 209 -11.85 -9.45 -18.03
C GLN A 209 -10.60 -8.56 -18.00
N ILE A 210 -10.46 -7.72 -16.97
CA ILE A 210 -9.29 -6.87 -16.76
C ILE A 210 -8.02 -7.73 -16.63
N CYS A 211 -8.06 -8.78 -15.81
CA CYS A 211 -6.91 -9.68 -15.63
C CYS A 211 -6.52 -10.39 -16.93
N CYS A 212 -7.49 -10.89 -17.70
CA CYS A 212 -7.19 -11.57 -18.97
C CYS A 212 -6.53 -10.64 -20.00
N LYS A 213 -6.90 -9.37 -20.02
CA LYS A 213 -6.46 -8.40 -21.04
C LYS A 213 -5.20 -7.64 -20.65
N TYR A 214 -5.09 -7.23 -19.39
CA TYR A 214 -4.16 -6.16 -19.00
C TYR A 214 -3.17 -6.54 -17.91
N LEU A 215 -3.21 -7.76 -17.38
CA LEU A 215 -2.28 -8.19 -16.33
C LEU A 215 -0.82 -8.11 -16.78
N ASP A 216 0.03 -7.44 -15.99
CA ASP A 216 1.43 -7.20 -16.34
C ASP A 216 2.26 -8.48 -16.32
N ARG A 217 2.64 -8.97 -17.50
CA ARG A 217 3.47 -10.18 -17.62
C ARG A 217 4.91 -9.99 -17.15
N LYS A 218 5.39 -8.74 -17.02
CA LYS A 218 6.77 -8.46 -16.55
C LYS A 218 6.98 -8.87 -15.09
N ALA A 219 5.92 -8.91 -14.29
CA ALA A 219 5.97 -9.30 -12.87
C ALA A 219 6.01 -10.82 -12.64
N GLY A 220 5.95 -11.62 -13.71
CA GLY A 220 5.86 -13.08 -13.65
C GLY A 220 4.43 -13.60 -13.61
N HIS A 221 4.27 -14.87 -13.23
CA HIS A 221 2.96 -15.52 -13.14
C HIS A 221 2.22 -15.12 -11.85
N LEU A 222 0.93 -14.78 -11.97
CA LEU A 222 0.03 -14.56 -10.85
C LEU A 222 -1.12 -15.56 -10.90
N LEU A 223 -1.49 -16.12 -9.76
CA LEU A 223 -2.66 -16.98 -9.64
C LEU A 223 -3.93 -16.21 -10.05
N GLU A 224 -4.80 -16.86 -10.83
CA GLU A 224 -6.03 -16.23 -11.33
C GLU A 224 -6.87 -15.67 -10.18
N GLU A 225 -7.01 -16.40 -9.07
CA GLU A 225 -7.81 -15.97 -7.93
C GLU A 225 -7.26 -14.69 -7.28
N VAL A 226 -5.93 -14.61 -7.11
CA VAL A 226 -5.24 -13.44 -6.55
C VAL A 226 -5.37 -12.25 -7.50
N ALA A 227 -5.22 -12.47 -8.80
CA ALA A 227 -5.39 -11.44 -9.82
C ALA A 227 -6.82 -10.87 -9.80
N VAL A 228 -7.83 -11.75 -9.73
CA VAL A 228 -9.24 -11.37 -9.70
C VAL A 228 -9.58 -10.58 -8.43
N ASP A 229 -9.05 -10.96 -7.26
CA ASP A 229 -9.25 -10.19 -6.03
C ASP A 229 -8.64 -8.79 -6.14
N PHE A 230 -7.41 -8.68 -6.64
CA PHE A 230 -6.75 -7.39 -6.90
C PHE A 230 -7.59 -6.53 -7.86
N ALA A 231 -8.00 -7.08 -9.01
CA ALA A 231 -8.83 -6.36 -9.96
C ALA A 231 -10.22 -6.00 -9.40
N SER A 232 -10.77 -6.80 -8.48
CA SER A 232 -12.02 -6.48 -7.77
C SER A 232 -11.85 -5.27 -6.85
N ALA A 233 -10.73 -5.17 -6.13
CA ALA A 233 -10.40 -4.00 -5.32
C ALA A 233 -10.29 -2.72 -6.19
N ILE A 234 -9.71 -2.82 -7.39
CA ILE A 234 -9.66 -1.71 -8.36
C ILE A 234 -11.08 -1.31 -8.79
N CYS A 235 -11.93 -2.28 -9.13
CA CYS A 235 -13.32 -2.02 -9.52
C CYS A 235 -14.10 -1.29 -8.41
N LEU A 236 -13.91 -1.69 -7.15
CA LEU A 236 -14.51 -1.06 -5.98
C LEU A 236 -14.06 0.39 -5.81
N CYS A 237 -12.76 0.68 -5.97
CA CYS A 237 -12.24 2.05 -5.89
C CYS A 237 -12.79 2.96 -7.00
N LEU A 238 -13.01 2.43 -8.21
CA LEU A 238 -13.49 3.19 -9.36
C LEU A 238 -15.03 3.28 -9.43
N LYS A 239 -15.76 2.63 -8.52
CA LYS A 239 -17.23 2.72 -8.46
C LYS A 239 -17.70 4.11 -8.05
N LYS A 240 -18.76 4.59 -8.71
CA LYS A 240 -19.43 5.86 -8.36
C LYS A 240 -20.20 5.82 -7.03
N LYS A 241 -20.60 4.63 -6.54
CA LYS A 241 -21.49 4.46 -5.37
C LYS A 241 -20.95 3.41 -4.40
N ASN A 242 -21.21 3.62 -3.09
CA ASN A 242 -20.94 2.69 -1.99
C ASN A 242 -19.48 2.27 -1.82
N LEU A 243 -18.57 3.23 -1.83
CA LEU A 243 -17.17 3.00 -1.50
C LEU A 243 -17.01 2.69 -0.01
N ASN A 244 -16.30 1.60 0.30
CA ASN A 244 -15.86 1.24 1.64
C ASN A 244 -14.37 0.91 1.61
N ILE A 245 -13.54 1.72 2.30
CA ILE A 245 -12.08 1.53 2.32
C ILE A 245 -11.71 0.22 3.01
N ALA A 246 -12.44 -0.17 4.06
CA ALA A 246 -12.21 -1.42 4.78
C ALA A 246 -12.44 -2.64 3.88
N GLU A 247 -13.44 -2.60 3.00
CA GLU A 247 -13.72 -3.67 2.02
C GLU A 247 -12.58 -3.80 1.00
N VAL A 248 -12.02 -2.67 0.55
CA VAL A 248 -10.86 -2.66 -0.37
C VAL A 248 -9.64 -3.28 0.32
N LEU A 249 -9.37 -2.91 1.58
CA LEU A 249 -8.26 -3.48 2.36
C LEU A 249 -8.45 -4.97 2.60
N GLU A 250 -9.65 -5.40 3.00
CA GLU A 250 -9.97 -6.81 3.24
C GLU A 250 -9.71 -7.68 2.00
N ILE A 251 -10.14 -7.23 0.83
CA ILE A 251 -9.91 -7.95 -0.43
C ILE A 251 -8.42 -8.02 -0.78
N MET A 252 -7.67 -6.92 -0.58
CA MET A 252 -6.24 -6.89 -0.87
C MET A 252 -5.43 -7.76 0.11
N GLU A 253 -5.77 -7.75 1.39
CA GLU A 253 -5.15 -8.61 2.41
C GLU A 253 -5.48 -10.09 2.16
N MET A 254 -6.70 -10.40 1.71
CA MET A 254 -7.07 -11.75 1.28
C MET A 254 -6.23 -12.21 0.08
N ALA A 255 -6.00 -11.32 -0.90
CA ALA A 255 -5.14 -11.60 -2.05
C ALA A 255 -3.69 -11.87 -1.62
N GLU A 256 -3.16 -11.10 -0.66
CA GLU A 256 -1.83 -11.31 -0.09
C GLU A 256 -1.70 -12.66 0.63
N ASN A 257 -2.70 -13.03 1.44
CA ASN A 257 -2.70 -14.30 2.17
C ASN A 257 -2.73 -15.51 1.21
N LYS A 258 -3.59 -15.47 0.19
CA LYS A 258 -3.64 -16.52 -0.85
C LYS A 258 -2.32 -16.65 -1.61
N LEU A 259 -1.65 -15.53 -1.88
CA LEU A 259 -0.33 -15.55 -2.51
C LEU A 259 0.69 -16.25 -1.59
N LYS A 260 0.74 -15.87 -0.31
CA LYS A 260 1.66 -16.44 0.68
C LYS A 260 1.44 -17.95 0.88
N GLU A 261 0.20 -18.40 0.99
CA GLU A 261 -0.15 -19.82 1.14
C GLU A 261 0.37 -20.67 -0.03
N HIS A 262 0.28 -20.15 -1.26
CA HIS A 262 0.77 -20.87 -2.43
C HIS A 262 2.30 -20.98 -2.46
N TYR A 263 3.05 -19.98 -1.98
CA TYR A 263 4.51 -20.07 -1.87
C TYR A 263 4.96 -21.11 -0.84
N ILE A 264 4.22 -21.26 0.25
CA ILE A 264 4.48 -22.26 1.30
C ILE A 264 4.16 -23.67 0.78
N CYS A 265 3.04 -23.85 0.06
CA CYS A 265 2.65 -25.15 -0.47
C CYS A 265 3.50 -25.58 -1.69
N GLY A 266 3.94 -24.64 -2.53
CA GLY A 266 4.74 -24.89 -3.73
C GLY A 266 6.19 -25.31 -3.47
N SER A 267 6.70 -25.13 -2.24
CA SER A 267 8.03 -25.61 -1.83
C SER A 267 7.99 -27.03 -1.23
N SER A 268 6.80 -27.65 -1.12
CA SER A 268 6.61 -29.00 -0.58
C SER A 268 6.42 -30.09 -1.65
N THR A 269 6.43 -29.76 -2.94
CA THR A 269 6.23 -30.71 -4.04
C THR A 269 7.44 -30.81 -4.97
N SER A 270 8.58 -31.23 -4.42
CA SER A 270 9.63 -31.84 -5.23
C SER A 270 10.17 -33.07 -4.49
N GLY A 271 9.59 -34.24 -4.78
CA GLY A 271 10.13 -35.51 -4.33
C GLY A 271 9.14 -36.44 -3.65
N PHE A 272 8.06 -36.83 -4.33
CA PHE A 272 7.55 -38.20 -4.18
C PHE A 272 7.17 -38.72 -5.55
N SER A 273 8.12 -39.45 -6.15
CA SER A 273 7.88 -40.37 -7.25
C SER A 273 7.01 -41.50 -6.72
N MET A 274 5.71 -41.45 -6.97
CA MET A 274 4.84 -42.60 -6.78
C MET A 274 5.07 -43.58 -7.92
N ASN A 275 5.88 -44.61 -7.66
CA ASN A 275 5.79 -45.85 -8.43
C ASN A 275 4.51 -46.57 -7.97
N THR A 276 3.54 -46.68 -8.87
CA THR A 276 2.43 -47.62 -8.76
C THR A 276 2.97 -49.04 -8.96
N PRO A 277 2.71 -50.01 -8.05
CA PRO A 277 2.88 -51.42 -8.37
C PRO A 277 1.65 -51.89 -9.14
N GLU A 278 1.92 -52.51 -10.28
CA GLU A 278 0.99 -53.20 -11.16
C GLU A 278 0.50 -54.49 -10.46
N GLU A 279 -0.81 -54.63 -10.25
CA GLU A 279 -1.42 -55.88 -9.81
C GLU A 279 -1.54 -56.84 -11.02
N THR A 280 -0.96 -58.02 -10.90
CA THR A 280 -1.28 -59.19 -11.72
C THR A 280 -1.64 -60.34 -10.78
N ASP A 281 -2.77 -60.99 -11.09
CA ASP A 281 -3.41 -62.07 -10.35
C ASP A 281 -2.56 -63.35 -10.29
N ASP A 282 -2.62 -64.09 -9.17
CA ASP A 282 -2.77 -65.56 -9.23
C ASP A 282 -3.24 -66.19 -7.91
N GLU A 283 -3.98 -67.28 -8.04
CA GLU A 283 -4.79 -67.96 -7.03
C GLU A 283 -4.03 -68.78 -5.96
N THR A 284 -4.82 -69.16 -4.94
CA THR A 284 -4.88 -70.43 -4.20
C THR A 284 -4.20 -70.59 -2.83
N ALA A 285 -5.11 -70.82 -1.85
CA ALA A 285 -5.10 -71.89 -0.84
C ALA A 285 -4.55 -71.61 0.59
N SER A 286 -5.53 -71.55 1.51
CA SER A 286 -5.61 -72.30 2.79
C SER A 286 -5.28 -71.59 4.12
N LEU A 287 -6.35 -71.50 4.95
CA LEU A 287 -6.45 -71.78 6.41
C LEU A 287 -5.63 -70.86 7.35
N SER A 288 -6.11 -70.26 8.46
CA SER A 288 -7.09 -70.67 9.48
C SER A 288 -7.30 -69.50 10.48
N VAL A 289 -8.50 -69.41 11.11
CA VAL A 289 -8.90 -68.98 12.50
C VAL A 289 -8.04 -67.93 13.25
N ASP A 290 -8.58 -66.88 13.92
CA ASP A 290 -9.58 -66.89 15.00
C ASP A 290 -10.17 -65.47 15.31
N VAL A 291 -11.36 -65.47 15.92
CA VAL A 291 -12.18 -64.37 16.52
C VAL A 291 -12.06 -64.56 18.07
N PRO A 292 -12.24 -63.60 19.02
CA PRO A 292 -13.41 -62.72 19.12
C PRO A 292 -13.36 -61.34 19.84
N SER A 293 -14.29 -60.48 19.41
CA SER A 293 -15.32 -59.67 20.12
C SER A 293 -15.18 -59.33 21.62
N ALA A 294 -15.41 -58.04 21.96
CA ALA A 294 -16.39 -57.54 22.98
C ALA A 294 -16.33 -55.99 23.03
N VAL A 295 -17.37 -55.23 22.62
CA VAL A 295 -18.54 -54.74 23.39
C VAL A 295 -18.21 -53.80 24.56
N GLY A 296 -18.74 -52.57 24.51
CA GLY A 296 -18.87 -51.67 25.67
C GLY A 296 -19.20 -50.22 25.30
N THR A 297 -20.48 -49.86 25.34
CA THR A 297 -21.03 -48.50 25.12
C THR A 297 -21.48 -47.89 26.45
N VAL A 298 -21.73 -46.57 26.43
CA VAL A 298 -22.65 -45.75 27.28
C VAL A 298 -21.93 -44.94 28.39
N SER A 299 -22.25 -43.69 28.77
CA SER A 299 -22.80 -42.42 28.22
C SER A 299 -22.98 -41.46 29.42
N HIS A 300 -23.16 -40.15 29.15
CA HIS A 300 -23.74 -39.07 30.00
C HIS A 300 -22.88 -38.47 31.13
N GLY A 301 -22.87 -37.15 31.40
CA GLY A 301 -23.56 -36.00 30.82
C GLY A 301 -23.37 -34.69 31.64
N ILE A 302 -23.34 -33.55 30.93
CA ILE A 302 -23.96 -32.22 31.19
C ILE A 302 -23.90 -31.60 32.62
N LEU A 303 -23.31 -30.40 32.79
CA LEU A 303 -24.03 -29.13 33.06
C LEU A 303 -23.15 -27.85 33.18
N GLN A 304 -23.78 -26.75 32.75
CA GLN A 304 -23.37 -25.33 32.69
C GLN A 304 -23.09 -24.65 34.06
N LYS A 305 -22.31 -23.54 34.05
CA LYS A 305 -22.81 -22.16 34.31
C LYS A 305 -21.70 -21.10 34.36
N ASN A 306 -21.99 -19.96 33.73
CA ASN A 306 -21.39 -18.62 33.94
C ASN A 306 -22.08 -17.94 35.15
N PRO A 307 -21.50 -16.89 35.81
CA PRO A 307 -21.77 -15.50 35.39
C PRO A 307 -20.70 -14.41 35.74
N GLN A 308 -21.05 -13.17 35.34
CA GLN A 308 -20.32 -11.89 35.22
C GLN A 308 -19.96 -11.08 36.52
N ARG A 309 -19.27 -9.94 36.28
CA ARG A 309 -19.14 -8.63 37.02
C ARG A 309 -17.88 -8.51 37.91
N THR A 310 -17.15 -7.38 38.05
CA THR A 310 -17.42 -5.92 37.92
C THR A 310 -16.09 -5.12 37.95
N ALA A 311 -16.13 -3.83 37.58
CA ALA A 311 -15.03 -2.85 37.54
C ALA A 311 -14.58 -2.29 38.91
N ALA A 312 -13.35 -1.76 39.01
CA ALA A 312 -12.98 -0.60 39.86
C ALA A 312 -11.55 -0.06 39.56
N GLN A 313 -11.42 1.27 39.60
CA GLN A 313 -10.20 2.09 39.56
C GLN A 313 -9.46 2.08 40.91
N ALA A 314 -8.14 2.26 40.93
CA ALA A 314 -7.37 2.94 41.99
C ALA A 314 -5.93 3.26 41.48
N THR A 315 -5.57 4.53 41.23
CA THR A 315 -4.82 5.49 42.09
C THR A 315 -3.43 5.04 42.59
N CYS A 316 -2.40 5.83 42.23
CA CYS A 316 -1.02 5.77 42.73
C CYS A 316 -0.89 6.06 44.23
N PRO A 317 0.25 5.65 44.82
CA PRO A 317 1.02 6.56 45.66
C PRO A 317 2.51 6.62 45.27
N GLN A 318 3.10 7.80 45.47
CA GLN A 318 4.55 8.03 45.52
C GLN A 318 5.09 7.62 46.91
N GLU A 319 6.31 7.09 46.99
CA GLU A 319 7.39 7.62 47.85
C GLU A 319 8.71 6.86 47.65
N ASN A 320 9.80 7.58 47.92
CA ASN A 320 11.22 7.29 47.68
C ASN A 320 11.82 6.19 48.57
N THR A 321 12.87 5.50 48.09
CA THR A 321 14.28 5.55 48.58
C THR A 321 15.05 4.27 48.23
N ASP A 322 16.13 4.46 47.45
CA ASP A 322 17.48 3.88 47.51
C ASP A 322 17.80 2.39 47.79
N LEU A 323 18.64 1.87 46.87
CA LEU A 323 19.81 0.97 47.05
C LEU A 323 19.59 -0.51 47.45
N ASP A 324 19.64 -1.40 46.45
CA ASP A 324 20.85 -2.16 46.05
C ASP A 324 20.62 -3.66 45.74
N SER A 325 21.25 -4.08 44.64
CA SER A 325 21.70 -5.45 44.28
C SER A 325 20.71 -6.59 43.96
N SER A 326 20.88 -7.07 42.71
CA SER A 326 20.88 -8.47 42.24
C SER A 326 19.68 -9.00 41.43
N CYS A 327 20.06 -9.60 40.28
CA CYS A 327 19.31 -10.47 39.36
C CYS A 327 18.31 -9.84 38.38
N ALA A 328 18.82 -9.39 37.22
CA ALA A 328 18.07 -9.30 35.96
C ALA A 328 18.69 -10.23 34.89
N PRO A 329 17.89 -10.87 34.01
CA PRO A 329 18.40 -11.81 33.01
C PRO A 329 19.14 -11.13 31.86
N GLN A 330 20.23 -11.75 31.41
CA GLN A 330 21.11 -11.32 30.30
C GLN A 330 20.34 -11.14 28.98
N ALA A 331 20.24 -9.90 28.50
CA ALA A 331 20.01 -9.62 27.09
C ALA A 331 21.37 -9.54 26.38
N ILE A 332 21.63 -10.50 25.49
CA ILE A 332 22.81 -10.51 24.62
C ILE A 332 22.67 -9.34 23.64
N ALA A 333 23.36 -8.24 23.92
CA ALA A 333 23.54 -7.15 22.97
C ALA A 333 24.41 -7.66 21.81
N ARG A 334 23.80 -7.91 20.65
CA ARG A 334 24.54 -8.04 19.40
C ARG A 334 24.87 -6.64 18.93
N GLU A 335 26.12 -6.21 19.14
CA GLU A 335 26.69 -5.07 18.43
C GLU A 335 26.64 -5.35 16.93
N THR A 336 25.66 -4.76 16.24
CA THR A 336 25.71 -4.65 14.78
C THR A 336 26.69 -3.55 14.45
N SER A 337 27.94 -3.93 14.21
CA SER A 337 28.96 -3.07 13.60
C SER A 337 28.52 -2.76 12.17
N TRP A 338 27.81 -1.64 11.99
CA TRP A 338 27.53 -1.08 10.67
C TRP A 338 28.85 -0.62 10.07
N ASN A 339 29.37 -1.38 9.09
CA ASN A 339 30.51 -0.93 8.31
C ASN A 339 30.01 0.09 7.27
N ILE A 340 29.77 1.33 7.73
CA ILE A 340 29.29 2.42 6.88
C ILE A 340 30.44 2.81 5.95
N GLN A 341 30.37 2.37 4.69
CA GLN A 341 31.23 2.92 3.64
C GLN A 341 30.81 4.37 3.38
N ILE A 342 31.60 5.30 3.88
CA ILE A 342 31.45 6.73 3.62
C ILE A 342 32.13 7.01 2.28
N ASN A 343 31.34 7.29 1.25
CA ASN A 343 31.89 7.75 -0.02
C ASN A 343 32.43 9.19 0.11
N ASP A 344 33.28 9.61 -0.82
CA ASP A 344 33.94 10.91 -0.75
C ASP A 344 32.94 12.08 -0.74
N GLN A 345 31.79 11.93 -1.39
CA GLN A 345 30.72 12.93 -1.36
C GLN A 345 30.10 13.09 0.04
N LYS A 346 29.87 11.99 0.75
CA LYS A 346 29.34 12.00 2.13
C LYS A 346 30.37 12.54 3.12
N LYS A 347 31.66 12.25 2.90
CA LYS A 347 32.74 12.84 3.70
C LYS A 347 32.80 14.36 3.52
N LYS A 348 32.71 14.82 2.27
CA LYS A 348 32.68 16.25 1.93
C LYS A 348 31.45 16.95 2.50
N LEU A 349 30.27 16.31 2.44
CA LEU A 349 29.06 16.84 3.05
C LEU A 349 29.18 16.94 4.58
N MET A 350 29.77 15.94 5.24
CA MET A 350 30.04 16.00 6.69
C MET A 350 31.00 17.13 7.07
N GLU A 351 32.04 17.37 6.27
CA GLU A 351 32.96 18.50 6.45
C GLU A 351 32.25 19.84 6.23
N ASN A 352 31.39 19.95 5.21
CA ASN A 352 30.62 21.16 4.96
C ASN A 352 29.58 21.44 6.06
N ILE A 353 28.99 20.40 6.66
CA ILE A 353 28.06 20.57 7.81
C ILE A 353 28.80 21.20 9.01
N LEU A 354 30.02 20.75 9.31
CA LEU A 354 30.83 21.34 10.40
C LEU A 354 31.18 22.80 10.12
N LEU A 355 31.53 23.11 8.87
CA LEU A 355 31.83 24.48 8.45
C LEU A 355 30.59 25.38 8.46
N TYR A 356 29.40 24.83 8.22
CA TYR A 356 28.13 25.54 8.36
C TYR A 356 27.78 25.81 9.83
N GLU A 357 28.00 24.85 10.73
CA GLU A 357 27.84 25.05 12.18
C GLU A 357 28.81 26.10 12.76
N GLU A 358 29.96 26.30 12.12
CA GLU A 358 30.94 27.34 12.47
C GLU A 358 30.69 28.70 11.78
N ASP A 359 29.54 28.89 11.10
CA ASP A 359 29.19 30.08 10.31
C ASP A 359 30.21 30.42 9.19
N LYS A 360 30.99 29.44 8.73
CA LYS A 360 32.03 29.60 7.69
C LYS A 360 31.53 29.28 6.28
N LEU A 361 30.35 28.68 6.15
CA LEU A 361 29.68 28.38 4.88
C LEU A 361 28.24 28.87 4.94
N ASN A 362 27.71 29.32 3.81
CA ASN A 362 26.28 29.62 3.67
C ASN A 362 25.50 28.38 3.18
N SER A 363 24.17 28.45 3.28
CA SER A 363 23.27 27.34 2.94
C SER A 363 23.35 26.92 1.46
N SER A 364 23.71 27.84 0.56
CA SER A 364 23.96 27.54 -0.87
C SER A 364 25.23 26.71 -1.08
N GLU A 365 26.32 27.04 -0.40
CA GLU A 365 27.61 26.35 -0.54
C GLU A 365 27.62 24.97 0.15
N LEU A 366 26.75 24.75 1.13
CA LEU A 366 26.60 23.47 1.82
C LEU A 366 26.19 22.31 0.87
N PHE A 367 25.36 22.61 -0.13
CA PHE A 367 24.76 21.62 -1.04
C PHE A 367 25.31 21.65 -2.47
N GLU A 368 26.21 22.58 -2.81
CA GLU A 368 26.94 22.59 -4.09
C GLU A 368 28.16 21.66 -4.01
N SER A 369 27.97 20.35 -4.23
CA SER A 369 29.08 19.36 -4.37
C SER A 369 28.70 18.10 -5.11
#